data_AF-A0A538H997-F1
#
_entry.id   AF-A0A538H997-F1
#
_cell.length_a   1.000
_cell.length_b   1.000
_cell.length_c   1.000
_cell.angle_alpha   90.00
_cell.angle_beta   90.00
_cell.angle_gamma   90.00
#
_symmetry.space_group_name_H-M   'P 1'
#
loop_
_entity.id
_entity.type
_entity.pdbx_description
1 polymer ?
#
loop_
_entity_poly.entity_id
_entity_poly.type
_entity_poly.pdbx_seq_one_letter_code
_entity_poly.pdbx_strand_id
1 'polypeptide(L)' 'MSLAVDPYLWDWGDLLFRWLHVIAAIVWIGTSFYFVALDNHLRPPADERDVERGVSGESWEIHGGGFYRIEKFRV' A
#
# COMPACT_ATOMS: atom_id res chain seq x y z
N MET A 1 6.80 -2.69 -44.74
CA MET A 1 6.73 -1.40 -44.03
C MET A 1 7.14 -1.68 -42.60
N SER A 2 8.38 -1.35 -42.21
CA SER A 2 8.84 -1.57 -40.84
C SER A 2 8.20 -0.49 -39.96
N LEU A 3 7.47 -0.89 -38.93
CA LEU A 3 7.02 0.03 -37.87
C LEU A 3 8.23 0.32 -36.96
N ALA A 4 9.24 1.00 -37.50
CA ALA A 4 10.35 1.46 -36.70
C ALA A 4 9.83 2.61 -35.85
N VAL A 5 9.71 2.36 -34.54
CA VAL A 5 9.49 3.42 -33.55
C VAL A 5 10.70 4.34 -33.61
N ASP A 6 10.45 5.65 -33.60
CA ASP A 6 11.52 6.64 -33.61
C ASP A 6 12.49 6.37 -32.43
N PRO A 7 13.82 6.29 -32.66
CA PRO A 7 14.79 6.00 -31.61
C PRO A 7 14.67 6.93 -30.39
N TYR A 8 14.31 8.20 -30.60
CA TYR A 8 14.09 9.16 -29.53
C TYR A 8 12.92 8.75 -28.63
N LEU A 9 11.80 8.31 -29.22
CA LEU A 9 10.65 7.81 -28.47
C LEU A 9 10.99 6.52 -27.71
N TRP A 10 11.84 5.67 -28.30
CA TRP A 10 12.30 4.44 -27.66
C TRP A 10 13.14 4.72 -26.42
N ASP A 11 14.08 5.67 -26.49
CA ASP A 11 14.93 6.05 -25.35
C ASP A 11 14.10 6.63 -24.20
N TRP A 12 13.10 7.46 -24.50
CA TRP A 12 12.15 7.94 -23.49
C TRP A 12 11.29 6.81 -22.91
N GLY A 13 10.88 5.84 -23.73
CA GLY A 13 10.15 4.66 -23.29
C GLY A 13 10.95 3.78 -22.33
N ASP A 14 12.23 3.53 -22.63
CA ASP A 14 13.14 2.80 -21.73
C ASP A 14 13.28 3.53 -20.39
N LEU A 15 13.53 4.84 -20.43
CA LEU A 15 13.63 5.65 -19.23
C LEU A 15 12.35 5.59 -18.39
N LEU A 16 11.18 5.77 -19.00
CA LEU A 16 9.88 5.69 -18.33
C LEU A 16 9.68 4.31 -17.70
N PHE A 17 9.96 3.24 -18.42
CA PHE A 17 9.78 1.87 -17.93
C PHE A 17 10.68 1.57 -16.74
N ARG A 18 11.95 2.01 -16.80
CA ARG A 18 12.89 1.83 -15.69
C ARG A 18 12.44 2.58 -14.44
N TRP A 19 11.98 3.83 -14.58
CA TRP A 19 11.45 4.58 -13.45
C TRP A 19 10.16 4.01 -12.90
N LEU A 20 9.23 3.60 -13.76
CA LEU A 20 8.03 2.88 -13.36
C LEU A 20 8.39 1.63 -12.55
N HIS A 21 9.35 0.85 -13.02
CA HIS A 21 9.80 -0.37 -12.35
C HIS A 21 10.38 -0.08 -10.96
N VAL A 22 11.26 0.92 -10.85
CA VAL A 22 11.87 1.31 -9.57
C VAL A 22 10.81 1.81 -8.58
N ILE A 23 9.88 2.67 -9.01
CA ILE A 23 8.81 3.19 -8.15
C ILE A 23 7.89 2.04 -7.70
N ALA A 24 7.48 1.17 -8.63
CA ALA A 24 6.65 0.01 -8.33
C ALA A 24 7.33 -0.92 -7.32
N ALA A 25 8.64 -1.16 -7.45
CA ALA A 25 9.41 -1.96 -6.51
C ALA A 25 9.46 -1.31 -5.11
N ILE A 26 9.70 0.01 -5.03
CA ILE A 26 9.70 0.75 -3.76
C ILE A 26 8.32 0.67 -3.08
N VAL A 27 7.25 0.93 -3.83
CA VAL A 27 5.88 0.85 -3.29
C VAL A 27 5.55 -0.57 -2.86
N TRP A 28 5.89 -1.58 -3.66
CA TRP A 28 5.63 -2.98 -3.32
C TRP A 28 6.36 -3.42 -2.04
N ILE A 29 7.64 -3.08 -1.90
CA ILE A 29 8.44 -3.42 -0.71
C ILE A 29 7.93 -2.63 0.50
N GLY A 30 7.72 -1.32 0.35
CA GLY A 30 7.26 -0.45 1.44
C GLY A 30 5.87 -0.85 1.95
N THR A 31 4.93 -1.12 1.06
CA THR A 31 3.59 -1.61 1.42
C THR A 31 3.64 -2.97 2.11
N SER A 32 4.50 -3.88 1.66
CA SER A 32 4.70 -5.18 2.32
C SER A 32 5.15 -5.01 3.77
N PHE A 33 6.16 -4.17 4.02
CA PHE A 33 6.60 -3.90 5.39
C PHE A 33 5.54 -3.17 6.21
N TYR A 34 4.81 -2.23 5.61
CA TYR A 34 3.70 -1.55 6.28
C TYR A 34 2.64 -2.54 6.75
N PHE A 35 2.18 -3.46 5.90
CA PHE A 35 1.16 -4.44 6.30
C PHE A 35 1.67 -5.45 7.33
N VAL A 36 2.94 -5.86 7.25
CA VAL A 36 3.55 -6.70 8.30
C VAL A 36 3.59 -5.96 9.64
N ALA A 37 4.00 -4.69 9.65
CA ALA A 37 4.01 -3.86 10.85
C ALA A 37 2.58 -3.65 11.38
N LEU A 38 1.63 -3.28 10.51
CA LEU A 38 0.23 -3.09 10.86
C LEU A 38 -0.35 -4.34 11.53
N ASP A 39 -0.19 -5.51 10.91
CA ASP A 39 -0.69 -6.79 11.43
C ASP A 39 -0.10 -7.13 12.81
N ASN A 40 1.19 -6.83 13.03
CA ASN A 40 1.87 -7.06 14.30
C ASN A 40 1.42 -6.11 15.42
N HIS A 41 0.82 -4.96 15.09
CA HIS A 41 0.40 -3.95 16.06
C HIS A 41 -1.12 -3.89 16.26
N LEU A 42 -1.88 -4.76 15.60
CA LEU A 42 -3.32 -4.89 15.85
C LEU A 42 -3.59 -5.25 17.30
N ARG A 43 -4.54 -4.54 17.90
CA ARG A 43 -5.05 -4.82 19.24
C ARG A 43 -6.50 -5.30 19.13
N PRO A 44 -7.00 -6.08 20.10
CA PRO A 44 -8.42 -6.38 20.17
C PRO A 44 -9.26 -5.07 20.14
N PRO A 45 -10.44 -5.08 19.49
CA PRO A 45 -11.32 -3.90 19.47
C PRO A 45 -11.67 -3.47 20.89
N ALA A 46 -11.61 -2.17 21.17
CA ALA A 46 -11.94 -1.63 22.49
C ALA A 46 -13.46 -1.44 22.69
N ASP A 47 -14.21 -1.24 21.61
CA ASP A 47 -15.66 -1.07 21.63
C ASP A 47 -16.37 -2.41 21.34
N GLU A 48 -17.30 -2.81 22.20
CA GLU A 48 -18.09 -4.03 22.04
C GLU A 48 -18.87 -4.04 20.71
N ARG A 49 -19.29 -2.87 20.23
CA ARG A 49 -19.99 -2.73 18.94
C ARG A 49 -19.10 -3.10 17.75
N ASP A 50 -17.79 -2.91 17.87
CA ASP A 50 -16.85 -3.31 16.81
C ASP A 50 -16.66 -4.83 16.77
N VAL A 51 -16.71 -5.48 17.93
CA VAL A 51 -16.75 -6.94 18.02
C VAL A 51 -18.00 -7.48 17.36
N GLU A 52 -19.18 -6.90 17.64
CA GLU A 52 -20.45 -7.27 17.01
C GLU A 52 -20.44 -7.07 15.49
N ARG A 53 -19.73 -6.05 14.99
CA ARG A 53 -19.51 -5.80 13.56
C ARG A 53 -18.54 -6.80 12.91
N GLY A 54 -17.87 -7.66 13.67
CA GLY A 54 -16.90 -8.64 13.15
C GLY A 54 -15.48 -8.09 13.02
N VAL A 55 -15.15 -6.97 13.66
CA VAL A 55 -13.77 -6.47 13.75
C VAL A 55 -12.98 -7.42 14.63
N SER A 56 -11.89 -7.95 14.10
CA SER A 56 -10.99 -8.89 14.78
C SER A 56 -9.75 -8.21 15.36
N GLY A 57 -9.42 -7.01 14.90
CA GLY A 57 -8.40 -6.16 15.50
C GLY A 57 -8.45 -4.74 14.95
N GLU A 58 -7.93 -3.80 15.73
CA GLU A 58 -7.82 -2.39 15.35
C GLU A 58 -6.41 -1.84 15.59
N SER A 59 -6.04 -0.83 14.81
CA SER A 59 -4.83 -0.02 15.01
C SER A 59 -5.17 1.46 14.83
N TRP A 60 -4.44 2.31 15.53
CA TRP A 60 -4.59 3.76 15.48
C TRP A 60 -3.27 4.39 15.02
N GLU A 61 -3.33 5.14 13.93
CA GLU A 61 -2.17 5.79 13.32
C GLU A 61 -2.35 7.30 13.28
N ILE A 62 -1.25 8.03 13.39
CA ILE A 62 -1.25 9.50 13.34
C ILE A 62 -0.58 9.94 12.04
N HIS A 63 -1.27 10.77 11.26
CA HIS A 63 -0.69 11.36 10.06
C HIS A 63 -1.28 12.75 9.80
N GLY A 64 -0.43 13.74 9.50
CA GLY A 64 -0.86 15.09 9.18
C GLY A 64 -1.65 15.80 10.29
N GLY A 65 -1.44 15.42 11.56
CA GLY A 65 -2.17 15.96 12.72
C GLY A 65 -3.54 15.31 12.98
N GLY A 66 -3.95 14.32 12.18
CA GLY A 66 -5.16 13.53 12.39
C GLY A 66 -4.88 12.11 12.90
N PHE A 67 -5.92 11.48 13.46
CA PHE A 67 -5.92 10.08 13.85
C PHE A 67 -6.70 9.26 12.83
N TYR A 68 -6.13 8.14 12.41
CA TYR A 68 -6.75 7.15 11.54
C TYR A 68 -6.98 5.87 12.33
N ARG A 69 -8.21 5.34 12.29
CA ARG A 69 -8.53 4.02 12.83
C ARG A 69 -8.59 3.01 11.70
N ILE A 70 -7.80 1.95 11.80
CA ILE A 70 -7.77 0.83 10.86
C ILE A 70 -8.44 -0.37 11.53
N GLU A 71 -9.41 -0.97 10.85
CA GLU A 71 -10.17 -2.12 11.32
C GLU A 71 -9.86 -3.34 10.45
N LYS A 72 -9.43 -4.45 11.05
CA LYS A 72 -9.26 -5.73 10.38
C LYS A 72 -10.46 -6.62 10.66
N PHE A 73 -11.24 -6.92 9.63
CA PHE A 73 -12.35 -7.86 9.72
C PHE A 73 -11.86 -9.30 9.51
N ARG A 74 -12.47 -10.24 10.24
CA ARG A 74 -12.32 -11.66 9.96
C ARG A 74 -13.53 -12.10 9.15
N VAL A 75 -13.31 -12.48 7.89
CA VAL A 75 -14.34 -13.09 7.03
C VAL A 75 -14.51 -14.54 7.40
#